data_AF-A0A543F9T3-F1
#
_entry.id   AF-A0A543F9T3-F1
#
_cell.length_a   1.000
_cell.length_b   1.000
_cell.length_c   1.000
_cell.angle_alpha   90.00
_cell.angle_beta   90.00
_cell.angle_gamma   90.00
#
_symmetry.space_group_name_H-M   'P 1'
#
loop_
_entity.id
_entity.type
_entity.pdbx_description
1 polymer ?
#
loop_
_entity_poly.entity_id
_entity_poly.type
_entity_poly.pdbx_seq_one_letter_code
_entity_poly.pdbx_strand_id
1 'polypeptide(L)'
;MTAKPRPSGYRNYTADGTYWTVRKHGKVYWVVRVDPSGGGYKMVEWWGGYHRAGAAGGAAAQLAYNQAVADAKERLRGHLHDALDSIGLGAPVSAPPVSPKEAPSQLQADGED
;
A
#
# COMPACT_ATOMS: atom_id res chain seq x y z
N MET A 1 -0.75 12.71 21.19
CA MET A 1 -1.00 11.31 21.61
C MET A 1 -0.05 10.42 20.82
N THR A 2 1.04 9.98 21.44
CA THR A 2 2.07 9.16 20.78
C THR A 2 1.55 7.73 20.69
N ALA A 3 1.24 7.26 19.48
CA ALA A 3 0.79 5.89 19.27
C ALA A 3 1.86 4.92 19.80
N LYS A 4 1.47 4.06 20.75
CA LYS A 4 2.35 3.03 21.30
C LYS A 4 2.88 2.18 20.13
N PRO A 5 4.20 1.92 20.02
CA PRO A 5 4.73 1.07 18.96
C PRO A 5 4.05 -0.30 19.06
N ARG A 6 3.44 -0.73 17.94
CA ARG A 6 2.68 -1.98 17.90
C ARG A 6 3.63 -3.14 18.23
N PRO A 7 3.22 -4.11 19.06
CA PRO A 7 4.06 -5.25 19.37
C PRO A 7 4.48 -5.94 18.06
N SER A 8 5.79 -6.09 17.85
CA SER A 8 6.39 -6.83 16.74
C SER A 8 6.20 -8.33 16.98
N GLY A 9 4.95 -8.79 17.00
CA GLY A 9 4.62 -10.20 17.06
C GLY A 9 4.64 -10.81 15.66
N TYR A 10 4.82 -12.13 15.60
CA TYR A 10 4.71 -13.03 14.44
C TYR A 10 3.41 -12.92 13.60
N ARG A 11 2.54 -11.93 13.87
CA ARG A 11 1.20 -11.74 13.31
C ARG A 11 1.04 -10.47 12.47
N ASN A 12 2.11 -9.68 12.28
CA ASN A 12 2.09 -8.56 11.32
C ASN A 12 2.40 -9.10 9.91
N TYR A 13 1.37 -9.62 9.23
CA TYR A 13 1.51 -10.24 7.91
C TYR A 13 1.55 -9.22 6.76
N THR A 14 1.13 -7.97 6.99
CA THR A 14 1.09 -6.89 6.01
C THR A 14 1.69 -5.61 6.60
N ALA A 15 2.08 -4.65 5.75
CA ALA A 15 2.71 -3.40 6.18
C ALA A 15 1.80 -2.53 7.05
N ASP A 16 0.48 -2.58 6.85
CA ASP A 16 -0.50 -1.87 7.67
C ASP A 16 -0.88 -2.62 8.96
N GLY A 17 -0.32 -3.81 9.17
CA GLY A 17 -0.52 -4.65 10.35
C GLY A 17 -1.85 -5.41 10.36
N THR A 18 -2.56 -5.46 9.25
CA THR A 18 -3.79 -6.25 9.11
C THR A 18 -3.49 -7.66 8.59
N TYR A 19 -4.50 -8.53 8.53
CA TYR A 19 -4.35 -9.84 7.89
C TYR A 19 -5.66 -10.38 7.32
N TRP A 20 -5.55 -11.19 6.28
CA TRP A 20 -6.67 -11.90 5.67
C TRP A 20 -6.96 -13.21 6.40
N THR A 21 -8.22 -13.50 6.64
CA THR A 21 -8.66 -14.73 7.30
C THR A 21 -10.06 -15.13 6.87
N VAL A 22 -10.49 -16.31 7.31
CA VAL A 22 -11.83 -16.85 7.04
C VAL A 22 -12.65 -16.89 8.33
N ARG A 23 -13.87 -16.37 8.27
CA ARG A 23 -14.86 -16.45 9.36
C ARG A 23 -16.10 -17.19 8.89
N LYS A 24 -16.55 -18.18 9.66
CA LYS A 24 -17.79 -18.91 9.37
C LYS A 24 -18.97 -18.16 9.98
N HIS A 25 -19.95 -17.78 9.16
CA HIS A 25 -21.24 -17.28 9.60
C HIS A 25 -22.35 -18.12 8.95
N GLY A 26 -23.06 -18.89 9.79
CA GLY A 26 -24.05 -19.86 9.33
C GLY A 26 -23.44 -20.89 8.37
N LYS A 27 -23.94 -20.92 7.13
CA LYS A 27 -23.48 -21.82 6.05
C LYS A 27 -22.43 -21.19 5.13
N VAL A 28 -21.99 -19.97 5.39
CA VAL A 28 -21.06 -19.22 4.53
C VAL A 28 -19.72 -19.02 5.24
N TYR A 29 -18.64 -19.18 4.49
CA TYR A 29 -17.27 -18.90 4.88
C TYR A 29 -16.86 -17.56 4.26
N TRP A 30 -16.77 -16.53 5.09
CA TRP A 30 -16.44 -15.18 4.68
C TRP A 30 -14.95 -14.94 4.75
N VAL A 31 -14.39 -14.41 3.66
CA VAL A 31 -13.03 -13.88 3.62
C VAL A 31 -13.08 -12.44 4.13
N VAL A 32 -12.36 -12.18 5.21
CA VAL A 32 -12.35 -10.89 5.89
C VAL A 32 -10.93 -10.45 6.17
N ARG A 33 -10.75 -9.14 6.24
CA ARG A 33 -9.50 -8.52 6.69
C ARG A 33 -9.69 -8.03 8.11
N VAL A 34 -8.72 -8.33 8.96
CA VAL A 34 -8.78 -8.05 10.41
C VAL A 34 -7.62 -7.14 10.79
N ASP A 35 -7.94 -6.09 11.54
CA ASP A 35 -6.97 -5.30 12.29
C ASP A 35 -6.90 -5.85 13.74
N PRO A 36 -5.76 -6.42 14.15
CA PRO A 36 -5.55 -6.92 15.51
C PRO A 36 -5.12 -5.82 16.51
N SER A 37 -5.07 -4.55 16.09
CA SER A 37 -4.65 -3.45 16.96
C SER A 37 -5.67 -3.18 18.08
N GLY A 38 -5.17 -2.68 19.21
CA GLY A 38 -6.04 -2.27 20.34
C GLY A 38 -6.59 -3.41 21.21
N GLY A 39 -6.05 -4.63 21.10
CA GLY A 39 -6.46 -5.76 21.96
C GLY A 39 -7.77 -6.45 21.54
N GLY A 40 -8.40 -5.96 20.46
CA GLY A 40 -9.55 -6.58 19.82
C GLY A 40 -9.23 -7.01 18.38
N TYR A 41 -10.01 -7.95 17.83
CA TYR A 41 -9.96 -8.31 16.42
C TYR A 41 -11.05 -7.54 15.68
N LYS A 42 -10.71 -6.38 15.11
CA LYS A 42 -11.66 -5.56 14.35
C LYS A 42 -11.69 -6.02 12.90
N MET A 43 -12.87 -6.40 12.39
CA MET A 43 -13.05 -6.60 10.95
C MET A 43 -13.01 -5.23 10.26
N VAL A 44 -12.01 -5.03 9.41
CA VAL A 44 -11.86 -3.79 8.63
C VAL A 44 -12.39 -3.94 7.21
N GLU A 45 -12.50 -5.17 6.71
CA GLU A 45 -13.00 -5.44 5.36
C GLU A 45 -13.70 -6.79 5.29
N TRP A 46 -14.81 -6.85 4.55
CA TRP A 46 -15.47 -8.07 4.12
C TRP A 46 -15.32 -8.18 2.60
N TRP A 47 -14.57 -9.17 2.14
CA TRP A 47 -14.25 -9.28 0.73
C TRP A 47 -15.25 -10.15 -0.04
N GLY A 48 -15.63 -11.31 0.52
CA GLY A 48 -16.55 -12.21 -0.17
C GLY A 48 -16.87 -13.48 0.61
N GLY A 49 -18.01 -14.09 0.30
CA GLY A 49 -18.52 -15.29 0.95
C GLY A 49 -18.46 -16.52 0.04
N TYR A 50 -18.06 -17.66 0.60
CA TYR A 50 -17.99 -18.94 -0.10
C TYR A 50 -18.81 -20.02 0.62
N HIS A 51 -19.34 -20.98 -0.13
CA HIS A 51 -20.01 -22.14 0.46
C HIS A 51 -19.02 -23.23 0.95
N ARG A 52 -17.76 -23.18 0.54
CA ARG A 52 -16.72 -24.15 0.91
C ARG A 52 -15.56 -23.46 1.63
N ALA A 53 -15.15 -24.03 2.76
CA ALA A 53 -14.05 -23.51 3.58
C ALA A 53 -12.73 -23.42 2.79
N GLY A 54 -12.40 -24.45 2.01
CA GLY A 54 -11.18 -24.48 1.20
C GLY A 54 -11.12 -23.38 0.14
N ALA A 55 -12.26 -23.06 -0.49
CA ALA A 55 -12.31 -21.98 -1.47
C ALA A 55 -12.10 -20.59 -0.81
N ALA A 56 -12.75 -20.35 0.34
CA ALA A 56 -12.51 -19.14 1.12
C ALA A 56 -11.05 -19.06 1.61
N GLY A 57 -10.48 -20.17 2.08
CA GLY A 57 -9.09 -20.24 2.53
C GLY A 57 -8.10 -19.93 1.41
N GLY A 58 -8.29 -20.52 0.23
CA GLY A 58 -7.48 -20.23 -0.95
C GLY A 58 -7.57 -18.76 -1.37
N ALA A 59 -8.77 -18.18 -1.36
CA ALA A 59 -8.97 -16.77 -1.66
C ALA A 59 -8.28 -15.85 -0.64
N ALA A 60 -8.43 -16.14 0.66
CA ALA A 60 -7.73 -15.40 1.71
C ALA A 60 -6.21 -15.48 1.56
N ALA A 61 -5.66 -16.65 1.23
CA ALA A 61 -4.24 -16.83 0.99
C ALA A 61 -3.75 -16.04 -0.25
N GLN A 62 -4.53 -16.04 -1.34
CA GLN A 62 -4.19 -15.28 -2.54
C GLN A 62 -4.21 -13.77 -2.28
N LEU A 63 -5.19 -13.27 -1.53
CA LEU A 63 -5.25 -11.86 -1.15
C LEU A 63 -4.07 -11.47 -0.26
N ALA A 64 -3.73 -12.31 0.72
CA ALA A 64 -2.54 -12.11 1.55
C ALA A 64 -1.25 -12.07 0.72
N TYR A 65 -1.10 -12.98 -0.24
CA TYR A 65 0.07 -13.01 -1.13
C TYR A 65 0.16 -11.74 -1.98
N ASN A 66 -0.94 -11.34 -2.64
CA ASN A 66 -0.97 -10.15 -3.48
C ASN A 66 -0.61 -8.89 -2.68
N GLN A 67 -1.13 -8.78 -1.46
CA GLN A 67 -0.81 -7.68 -0.57
C GLN A 67 0.67 -7.70 -0.14
N ALA A 68 1.21 -8.85 0.23
CA ALA A 68 2.62 -8.98 0.58
C ALA A 68 3.56 -8.59 -0.58
N VAL A 69 3.19 -8.94 -1.82
CA VAL A 69 3.93 -8.53 -3.03
C VAL A 69 3.87 -7.02 -3.22
N ALA A 70 2.70 -6.40 -3.05
CA ALA A 70 2.56 -4.95 -3.17
C ALA A 70 3.39 -4.22 -2.10
N ASP A 71 3.34 -4.68 -0.84
CA ASP A 71 4.11 -4.12 0.26
C ASP A 71 5.63 -4.26 0.03
N ALA A 72 6.07 -5.40 -0.51
CA ALA A 72 7.48 -5.64 -0.84
C ALA A 72 7.96 -4.72 -1.96
N LYS A 73 7.15 -4.51 -3.01
CA LYS A 73 7.45 -3.57 -4.10
C LYS A 73 7.58 -2.14 -3.59
N GLU A 74 6.68 -1.71 -2.71
CA GLU A 74 6.73 -0.35 -2.16
C GLU A 74 7.96 -0.14 -1.26
N ARG A 75 8.32 -1.13 -0.44
CA ARG A 75 9.56 -1.08 0.36
C ARG A 75 10.80 -1.00 -0.52
N LEU A 76 10.86 -1.80 -1.59
CA LEU A 76 11.96 -1.76 -2.54
C LEU A 76 12.06 -0.40 -3.21
N ARG A 77 10.92 0.18 -3.62
CA ARG A 77 10.86 1.51 -4.21
C ARG A 77 11.38 2.57 -3.24
N GLY A 78 10.95 2.54 -1.97
CA GLY A 78 11.44 3.44 -0.94
C GLY A 78 12.96 3.35 -0.77
N HIS A 79 13.50 2.15 -0.60
CA HIS A 79 14.95 1.94 -0.48
C HIS A 79 15.73 2.42 -1.71
N LEU A 80 15.17 2.26 -2.92
CA LEU A 80 15.80 2.75 -4.14
C LEU A 80 15.83 4.28 -4.16
N HIS A 81 14.74 4.94 -3.78
CA HIS A 81 14.71 6.40 -3.69
C HIS A 81 15.72 6.91 -2.65
N ASP A 82 15.75 6.32 -1.45
CA ASP A 82 16.70 6.70 -0.40
C ASP A 82 18.16 6.50 -0.85
N ALA A 83 18.43 5.40 -1.57
CA ALA A 83 19.76 5.12 -2.10
C ALA A 83 20.18 6.13 -3.19
N LEU A 84 19.26 6.47 -4.12
CA LEU A 84 19.52 7.48 -5.16
C LEU A 84 19.74 8.87 -4.56
N ASP A 85 18.92 9.26 -3.57
CA ASP A 85 19.08 10.52 -2.84
C ASP A 85 20.46 10.59 -2.15
N SER A 86 20.92 9.48 -1.56
CA SER A 86 22.20 9.43 -0.84
C SER A 86 23.44 9.69 -1.72
N ILE A 87 23.35 9.39 -3.03
CA ILE A 87 24.42 9.63 -4.01
C ILE A 87 24.17 10.87 -4.87
N GLY A 88 23.17 11.69 -4.53
CA GLY A 88 22.82 12.90 -5.27
C GLY A 88 22.14 12.66 -6.62
N LEU A 89 21.69 11.43 -6.88
CA LEU A 89 20.89 11.06 -8.06
C LEU A 89 19.39 10.98 -7.74
N GLY A 90 18.99 11.50 -6.58
CA GLY A 90 17.61 11.70 -6.22
C GLY A 90 16.87 12.46 -7.31
N ALA A 91 15.65 12.01 -7.64
CA ALA A 91 14.84 12.75 -8.59
C ALA A 91 14.64 14.17 -8.06
N PRO A 92 15.00 15.23 -8.81
CA PRO A 92 14.76 16.58 -8.34
C PRO A 92 13.26 16.70 -8.05
N VAL A 93 12.92 17.31 -6.90
CA VAL A 93 11.53 17.65 -6.59
C VAL A 93 11.00 18.39 -7.81
N SER A 94 10.10 17.76 -8.56
CA SER A 94 9.54 18.36 -9.76
C SER A 94 8.87 19.64 -9.29
N ALA A 95 9.44 20.79 -9.68
CA ALA A 95 8.86 22.07 -9.32
C ALA A 95 7.39 22.01 -9.79
N PRO A 96 6.42 22.38 -8.94
CA PRO A 96 5.03 22.38 -9.34
C PRO A 96 4.90 23.17 -10.64
N PRO A 97 4.10 22.71 -11.61
CA PRO A 97 3.95 23.41 -12.88
C PRO A 97 3.55 24.85 -12.61
N VAL A 98 4.42 25.80 -13.02
CA VAL A 98 4.14 27.23 -12.94
C VAL A 98 2.89 27.53 -13.75
N SER A 99 2.02 28.38 -13.19
CA SER A 99 0.79 28.75 -13.87
C SER A 99 1.12 29.44 -15.20
N PRO A 100 0.31 29.26 -16.27
CA PRO A 100 0.56 29.90 -17.57
C PRO A 100 0.72 31.43 -17.52
N LYS A 101 0.23 32.08 -16.45
CA LYS A 101 0.41 33.51 -16.19
C LYS A 101 1.85 33.92 -15.82
N GLU A 102 2.69 32.98 -15.43
CA GLU A 102 4.07 33.22 -14.97
C GLU A 102 5.12 32.72 -15.98
N ALA A 103 4.70 32.24 -17.16
CA ALA A 103 5.62 31.79 -18.20
C ALA A 103 6.29 32.99 -18.92
N PRO A 104 7.63 33.01 -19.08
CA PRO A 104 8.33 34.09 -19.78
C PRO A 104 7.91 34.15 -21.26
N SER A 105 7.52 35.35 -21.73
CA SER A 105 6.88 35.56 -23.04
C SER A 105 7.84 35.69 -24.23
N GLN A 106 9.03 35.09 -24.22
CA GLN A 106 9.95 35.19 -25.36
C GLN A 106 10.35 33.81 -25.88
N LEU A 107 9.59 33.31 -26.86
CA LEU A 107 10.20 32.58 -27.96
C LEU A 107 10.80 33.64 -28.90
N GLN A 108 12.12 33.77 -28.94
CA GLN A 108 12.78 34.42 -30.07
C GLN A 108 12.53 33.54 -31.29
N ALA A 109 11.81 34.07 -32.26
CA ALA A 109 11.76 33.52 -33.60
C ALA A 109 13.11 33.82 -34.24
N ASP A 110 13.90 32.78 -34.49
CA ASP A 110 15.10 32.87 -35.32
C ASP A 110 14.67 33.36 -36.71
N GLY A 111 15.16 34.55 -37.09
CA GLY A 111 15.06 35.06 -38.45
C GLY A 111 16.18 34.46 -39.29
N GLU A 112 15.81 33.64 -40.28
CA GLU A 112 16.67 33.30 -41.42
C GLU A 112 16.43 34.33 -42.54
N ASP A 113 17.52 34.98 -42.96
CA ASP A 113 17.69 35.65 -44.26
C ASP A 113 18.86 34.94 -44.97
#